data_AF-A0A7C2C358-F1
#
_entry.id   AF-A0A7C2C358-F1
#
_cell.length_a   1.000
_cell.length_b   1.000
_cell.length_c   1.000
_cell.angle_alpha   90.00
_cell.angle_beta   90.00
_cell.angle_gamma   90.00
#
_symmetry.space_group_name_H-M   'P 1'
#
loop_
_entity.id
_entity.type
_entity.pdbx_description
1 polymer ?
#
loop_
_entity_poly.entity_id
_entity_poly.type
_entity_poly.pdbx_seq_one_letter_code
_entity_poly.pdbx_strand_id
1 'polypeptide(L)'
;GLLLFIGRGIAGLKGPGSAGYFGITHLEGSAAKWYRLERALLVEHRVVITDLLPEFSRYQTWDYLLADLRRPPFDRLARPAGSWYNSSFVRIEKISDRVRWEVDGSDIYFDTEGLVDT
;
A
#
# COMPACT_ATOMS: atom_id res chain seq x y z
N GLY A 1 6.55 -1.46 5.68
CA GLY A 1 5.54 -1.91 6.67
C GLY A 1 4.14 -2.24 6.17
N LEU A 2 3.75 -2.01 4.90
CA LEU A 2 2.36 -2.24 4.43
C LEU A 2 1.78 -3.63 4.74
N LEU A 3 2.58 -4.69 4.58
CA LEU A 3 2.19 -6.07 4.92
C LEU A 3 1.84 -6.27 6.40
N LEU A 4 2.41 -5.47 7.31
CA LEU A 4 2.05 -5.53 8.72
C LEU A 4 0.58 -5.15 8.91
N PHE A 5 0.14 -4.04 8.31
CA PHE A 5 -1.23 -3.55 8.41
C PHE A 5 -2.22 -4.51 7.75
N ILE A 6 -1.92 -4.92 6.51
CA ILE A 6 -2.78 -5.83 5.76
C ILE A 6 -2.86 -7.18 6.47
N GLY A 7 -1.72 -7.73 6.91
CA GLY A 7 -1.65 -9.00 7.63
C GLY A 7 -2.45 -8.98 8.95
N ARG A 8 -2.39 -7.88 9.71
CA ARG A 8 -3.22 -7.70 10.92
C ARG A 8 -4.71 -7.61 10.58
N GLY A 9 -5.07 -6.92 9.50
CA GLY A 9 -6.44 -6.86 8.99
C GLY A 9 -6.97 -8.25 8.61
N ILE A 10 -6.18 -9.03 7.87
CA ILE A 10 -6.51 -10.41 7.47
C ILE A 10 -6.67 -11.32 8.70
N ALA A 11 -5.80 -11.19 9.70
CA ALA A 11 -5.88 -11.95 10.94
C ALA A 11 -7.18 -11.66 11.73
N GLY A 12 -7.74 -10.45 11.61
CA GLY A 12 -9.00 -10.07 12.23
C GLY A 12 -10.26 -10.55 11.48
N LEU A 13 -10.12 -11.15 10.29
CA LEU A 13 -11.25 -11.64 9.51
C LEU A 13 -11.84 -12.92 10.11
N LYS A 14 -13.17 -12.99 10.18
CA LYS A 14 -13.94 -14.09 10.79
C LYS A 14 -13.61 -15.48 10.23
N GLY A 15 -13.20 -15.57 8.97
CA GLY A 15 -12.88 -16.84 8.32
C GLY A 15 -12.90 -16.74 6.79
N PRO A 16 -12.85 -17.87 6.08
CA PRO A 16 -12.99 -17.93 4.63
C PRO A 16 -14.24 -17.20 4.12
N GLY A 17 -14.14 -16.54 2.96
CA GLY A 17 -15.19 -15.70 2.37
C GLY A 17 -15.30 -14.29 2.97
N SER A 18 -14.55 -13.99 4.04
CA SER A 18 -14.46 -12.62 4.56
C SER A 18 -13.59 -11.75 3.66
N ALA A 19 -13.91 -10.46 3.55
CA ALA A 19 -13.23 -9.51 2.68
C ALA A 19 -12.37 -8.51 3.44
N GLY A 20 -11.29 -8.04 2.80
CA GLY A 20 -10.46 -6.92 3.24
C GLY A 20 -10.28 -5.90 2.11
N TYR A 21 -10.02 -4.65 2.48
CA TYR A 21 -9.88 -3.54 1.54
C TYR A 21 -8.69 -2.67 1.93
N PHE A 22 -7.89 -2.27 0.95
CA PHE A 22 -6.77 -1.34 1.16
C PHE A 22 -6.41 -0.61 -0.14
N GLY A 23 -5.62 0.45 -0.01
CA GLY A 23 -5.08 1.20 -1.13
C GLY A 23 -3.59 0.90 -1.34
N ILE A 24 -3.14 0.87 -2.60
CA ILE A 24 -1.71 0.86 -2.94
C ILE A 24 -1.44 1.93 -4.00
N THR A 25 -0.39 2.73 -3.82
CA THR A 25 0.03 3.71 -4.82
C THR A 25 0.96 3.07 -5.85
N HIS A 26 0.93 3.57 -7.08
CA HIS A 26 2.03 3.36 -8.04
C HIS A 26 3.19 4.33 -7.80
N LEU A 27 2.89 5.45 -7.12
CA LEU A 27 3.83 6.53 -6.88
C LEU A 27 4.94 6.16 -5.89
N GLU A 28 4.63 5.32 -4.90
CA GLU A 28 5.58 4.81 -3.89
C GLU A 28 5.65 3.27 -3.88
N GLY A 29 5.09 2.65 -4.92
CA GLY A 29 5.01 1.22 -5.09
C GLY A 29 5.35 0.82 -6.51
N SER A 30 6.62 0.52 -6.74
CA SER A 30 7.10 -0.04 -8.00
C SER A 30 6.40 -1.36 -8.33
N ALA A 31 6.37 -1.74 -9.61
CA ALA A 31 5.85 -3.06 -10.01
C ALA A 31 6.55 -4.22 -9.29
N ALA A 32 7.83 -4.07 -8.93
CA ALA A 32 8.56 -5.05 -8.14
C ALA A 32 8.05 -5.12 -6.69
N LYS A 33 7.71 -3.99 -6.06
CA LYS A 33 7.10 -3.94 -4.73
C LYS A 33 5.68 -4.53 -4.76
N TRP A 34 4.89 -4.20 -5.78
CA TRP A 34 3.58 -4.81 -6.02
C TRP A 34 3.67 -6.33 -6.16
N TYR A 35 4.58 -6.84 -6.99
CA TYR A 35 4.79 -8.28 -7.14
C TYR A 35 5.07 -8.99 -5.81
N ARG A 36 5.94 -8.41 -4.96
CA ARG A 36 6.25 -8.97 -3.64
C ARG A 36 5.02 -8.99 -2.74
N LEU A 37 4.25 -7.90 -2.73
CA LEU A 37 3.02 -7.80 -1.95
C LEU A 37 1.98 -8.82 -2.42
N GLU A 38 1.67 -8.88 -3.71
CA GLU A 38 0.71 -9.82 -4.29
C GLU A 38 1.11 -11.28 -4.02
N ARG A 39 2.40 -11.60 -4.15
CA ARG A 39 2.92 -12.93 -3.79
C ARG A 39 2.67 -13.23 -2.31
N ALA A 40 3.00 -12.32 -1.40
CA ALA A 40 2.78 -12.52 0.03
C ALA A 40 1.29 -12.71 0.36
N LEU A 41 0.41 -11.88 -0.23
CA LEU A 41 -1.05 -12.02 -0.08
C LEU A 41 -1.53 -13.42 -0.49
N LEU A 42 -1.10 -13.90 -1.65
CA LEU A 42 -1.54 -15.18 -2.19
C LEU A 42 -0.94 -16.39 -1.43
N VAL A 43 0.37 -16.38 -1.21
CA VAL A 43 1.12 -17.54 -0.74
C VAL A 43 1.13 -17.62 0.79
N GLU A 44 1.30 -16.50 1.48
CA GLU A 44 1.54 -16.45 2.92
C GLU A 44 0.25 -16.17 3.71
N HIS A 45 -0.60 -15.29 3.17
CA HIS A 45 -1.87 -14.91 3.81
C HIS A 45 -3.10 -15.63 3.26
N ARG A 46 -2.95 -16.40 2.18
CA ARG A 46 -4.01 -17.24 1.60
C ARG A 46 -5.29 -16.45 1.33
N VAL A 47 -5.11 -15.26 0.74
CA VAL A 47 -6.18 -14.43 0.20
C VAL A 47 -6.06 -14.35 -1.32
N VAL A 48 -7.15 -14.03 -1.99
CA VAL A 48 -7.16 -13.74 -3.43
C VAL A 48 -7.54 -12.27 -3.64
N ILE A 49 -6.94 -11.61 -4.62
CA ILE A 49 -7.37 -10.29 -5.08
C ILE A 49 -8.57 -10.49 -6.01
N THR A 50 -9.70 -9.87 -5.70
CA THR A 50 -10.90 -9.96 -6.55
C THR A 50 -11.13 -8.70 -7.37
N ASP A 51 -10.66 -7.56 -6.88
CA ASP A 51 -10.86 -6.27 -7.51
C ASP A 51 -9.60 -5.43 -7.34
N LEU A 52 -9.23 -4.77 -8.44
CA LEU A 52 -8.15 -3.79 -8.51
C LEU A 52 -8.68 -2.64 -9.37
N LEU A 53 -9.04 -1.53 -8.72
CA LEU A 53 -9.57 -0.35 -9.38
C LEU A 53 -8.49 0.74 -9.35
N PRO A 54 -7.86 1.07 -10.48
CA PRO A 54 -6.82 2.09 -10.53
C PRO A 54 -7.38 3.47 -10.22
N GLU A 55 -6.55 4.33 -9.62
CA GLU A 55 -6.85 5.75 -9.32
C GLU A 55 -8.17 5.97 -8.54
N PHE A 56 -8.60 4.97 -7.77
CA PHE A 56 -9.87 5.00 -7.04
C PHE A 56 -9.84 5.99 -5.87
N SER A 57 -8.80 5.93 -5.04
CA SER A 57 -8.65 6.86 -3.92
C SER A 57 -7.83 8.05 -4.36
N ARG A 58 -8.40 9.25 -4.19
CA ARG A 58 -7.74 10.53 -4.47
C ARG A 58 -7.51 11.27 -3.17
N TYR A 59 -6.25 11.59 -2.90
CA TYR A 59 -5.88 12.22 -1.63
C TYR A 59 -5.78 13.73 -1.83
N GLN A 60 -6.20 14.48 -0.81
CA GLN A 60 -5.95 15.90 -0.77
C GLN A 60 -4.47 16.13 -0.50
N THR A 61 -3.91 17.17 -1.11
CA THR A 61 -2.52 17.55 -0.88
C THR A 61 -2.38 18.10 0.53
N TRP A 62 -1.51 17.49 1.33
CA TRP A 62 -1.16 17.96 2.66
C TRP A 62 0.05 18.89 2.58
N ASP A 63 0.05 19.98 3.34
CA ASP A 63 1.13 20.99 3.26
C ASP A 63 2.50 20.45 3.72
N TYR A 64 2.54 19.49 4.64
CA TYR A 64 3.79 18.87 5.05
C TYR A 64 4.42 18.04 3.93
N LEU A 65 3.60 17.32 3.14
CA LEU A 65 4.05 16.52 2.00
C LEU A 65 4.68 17.42 0.92
N LEU A 66 4.14 18.62 0.75
CA LEU A 66 4.71 19.62 -0.16
C LEU A 66 6.07 20.15 0.30
N ALA A 67 6.39 20.08 1.59
CA ALA A 67 7.70 20.48 2.10
C ALA A 67 8.79 19.49 1.66
N ASP A 68 8.48 18.19 1.66
CA ASP A 68 9.41 17.14 1.25
C ASP A 68 9.63 17.14 -0.27
N LEU A 69 8.58 17.44 -1.05
CA LEU A 69 8.70 17.63 -2.51
C LEU A 69 9.53 18.86 -2.92
N ARG A 70 9.91 19.74 -1.98
CA ARG A 70 10.84 20.86 -2.25
C ARG A 70 12.30 20.45 -2.12
N ARG A 71 12.60 19.17 -1.86
CA ARG A 71 13.95 18.64 -1.80
C ARG A 71 14.29 17.85 -3.08
N PRO A 72 15.57 17.78 -3.49
CA PRO A 72 15.98 16.91 -4.59
C PRO A 72 15.53 15.45 -4.37
N PRO A 73 15.10 14.72 -5.41
CA PRO A 73 15.07 15.11 -6.83
C PRO A 73 13.80 15.87 -7.26
N PHE A 74 12.88 16.13 -6.34
CA PHE A 74 11.55 16.68 -6.63
C PHE A 74 11.49 18.21 -6.65
N ASP A 75 12.52 18.89 -6.14
CA ASP A 75 12.66 20.35 -6.05
C ASP A 75 12.55 21.11 -7.39
N ARG A 76 12.72 20.39 -8.51
CA ARG A 76 12.58 20.94 -9.87
C ARG A 76 11.17 20.76 -10.46
N LEU A 77 10.31 20.00 -9.82
CA LEU A 77 8.95 19.75 -10.31
C LEU A 77 8.04 20.93 -9.95
N ALA A 78 7.15 21.30 -10.88
CA ALA A 78 6.10 22.26 -10.59
C ALA A 78 5.19 21.73 -9.47
N ARG A 79 4.69 22.63 -8.61
CA ARG A 79 3.75 22.24 -7.55
C ARG A 79 2.57 21.51 -8.22
N PRO A 80 2.28 20.26 -7.81
CA PRO A 80 1.21 19.52 -8.44
C PRO A 80 -0.14 20.18 -8.13
N ALA A 81 -0.98 20.27 -9.15
CA ALA A 81 -2.33 20.82 -9.06
C ALA A 81 -3.37 19.68 -8.93
N GLY A 82 -4.44 19.93 -8.18
CA GLY A 82 -5.51 18.95 -7.97
C GLY A 82 -5.06 17.72 -7.17
N SER A 83 -5.79 16.61 -7.31
CA SER A 83 -5.50 15.33 -6.63
C SER A 83 -4.48 14.51 -7.42
N TRP A 84 -3.21 14.89 -7.30
CA TRP A 84 -2.08 14.22 -7.96
C TRP A 84 -1.67 12.91 -7.26
N TYR A 85 -1.86 12.83 -5.95
CA TYR A 85 -1.56 11.64 -5.17
C TYR A 85 -2.81 10.75 -5.11
N ASN A 86 -2.69 9.53 -5.64
CA ASN A 86 -3.79 8.57 -5.73
C ASN A 86 -3.32 7.14 -5.43
N SER A 87 -4.26 6.28 -5.07
CA SER A 87 -4.03 4.86 -4.87
C SER A 87 -5.08 4.02 -5.59
N SER A 88 -4.64 2.86 -6.07
CA SER A 88 -5.52 1.80 -6.55
C SER A 88 -6.24 1.19 -5.36
N PHE A 89 -7.56 1.00 -5.48
CA PHE A 89 -8.35 0.27 -4.51
C PHE A 89 -8.21 -1.23 -4.77
N VAL A 90 -7.93 -1.98 -3.71
CA VAL A 90 -7.77 -3.43 -3.78
C VAL A 90 -8.77 -4.09 -2.83
N ARG A 91 -9.57 -5.01 -3.36
CA ARG A 91 -10.38 -5.96 -2.57
C ARG A 91 -9.66 -7.31 -2.54
N ILE A 92 -9.56 -7.88 -1.35
CA ILE A 92 -9.14 -9.25 -1.13
C ILE A 92 -10.24 -10.08 -0.49
N GLU A 93 -10.21 -11.38 -0.73
CA GLU A 93 -11.09 -12.35 -0.08
C GLU A 93 -10.27 -13.49 0.54
N LYS A 94 -10.59 -13.83 1.79
CA LYS A 94 -9.90 -14.87 2.56
C LYS A 94 -10.30 -16.25 2.05
N ILE A 95 -9.32 -17.06 1.67
CA ILE A 95 -9.53 -18.43 1.18
C ILE A 95 -9.36 -19.46 2.29
N SER A 96 -8.48 -19.22 3.26
CA SER A 96 -8.26 -20.13 4.40
C SER A 96 -7.80 -19.41 5.66
N ASP A 97 -7.95 -20.06 6.82
CA ASP A 97 -7.47 -19.53 8.11
C ASP A 97 -5.96 -19.63 8.32
N ARG A 98 -5.24 -20.24 7.37
CA ARG A 98 -3.79 -20.28 7.40
C ARG A 98 -3.22 -18.89 7.13
N VAL A 99 -2.69 -18.27 8.16
CA VAL A 99 -1.92 -17.03 8.09
C VAL A 99 -0.50 -17.35 8.55
N ARG A 100 0.49 -17.12 7.69
CA ARG A 100 1.89 -17.06 8.13
C ARG A 100 2.21 -15.63 8.54
N TRP A 101 2.87 -15.45 9.67
CA TRP A 101 3.12 -14.13 10.24
C TRP A 101 4.56 -14.01 10.70
N GLU A 102 5.38 -13.32 9.91
CA GLU A 102 6.64 -12.71 10.33
C GLU A 102 6.80 -11.42 9.52
N VAL A 103 6.63 -10.27 10.17
CA VAL A 103 6.90 -8.97 9.56
C VAL A 103 7.78 -8.19 10.52
N ASP A 104 8.94 -7.76 10.04
CA ASP A 104 9.80 -6.85 10.76
C ASP A 104 9.07 -5.50 10.97
N GLY A 105 8.98 -5.07 12.23
CA GLY A 105 8.30 -3.86 12.65
C GLY A 105 9.24 -2.69 12.93
N SER A 106 10.54 -2.82 12.64
CA SER A 106 11.55 -1.80 12.93
C SER A 106 11.37 -0.52 12.11
N ASP A 107 11.09 -0.65 10.81
CA ASP A 107 10.70 0.47 9.94
C ASP A 107 9.49 0.10 9.06
N ILE A 108 8.38 0.78 9.32
CA ILE A 108 7.10 0.46 8.68
C ILE A 108 6.67 1.47 7.63
N TYR A 109 7.26 2.68 7.63
CA TYR A 109 6.86 3.78 6.76
C TYR A 109 7.89 4.10 5.70
N PHE A 110 9.19 3.93 5.99
CA PHE A 110 10.23 4.37 5.09
C PHE A 110 10.85 3.19 4.33
N ASP A 111 11.06 3.42 3.04
CA ASP A 111 11.89 2.61 2.16
C ASP A 111 12.35 3.48 0.98
N THR A 112 13.23 2.94 0.14
CA THR A 112 13.85 3.67 -0.98
C THR A 112 12.88 4.18 -2.05
N GLU A 113 11.60 3.77 -2.02
CA GLU A 113 10.59 4.22 -2.98
C GLU A 113 9.56 5.17 -2.34
N GLY A 114 9.67 5.49 -1.05
CA GLY A 114 8.83 6.50 -0.40
C GLY A 114 9.10 7.89 -0.95
N LEU A 115 8.05 8.71 -1.12
CA LEU A 115 8.19 10.12 -1.50
C LEU A 115 8.61 11.00 -0.33
N VAL A 116 8.35 10.55 0.88
CA VAL A 116 8.68 11.25 2.12
C VAL A 116 9.84 10.52 2.78
N ASP A 117 11.03 11.08 2.62
CA ASP A 117 12.21 10.72 3.42
C ASP A 117 12.52 11.90 4.35
N THR A 118 12.80 11.60 5.63
CA THR A 118 13.20 12.59 6.65
C THR A 118 14.43 13.40 6.26
#